data_AF-A0A8X6UTC9-F1
#
_entry.id   AF-A0A8X6UTC9-F1
#
_cell.length_a   1.000
_cell.length_b   1.000
_cell.length_c   1.000
_cell.angle_alpha   90.00
_cell.angle_beta   90.00
_cell.angle_gamma   90.00
#
_symmetry.space_group_name_H-M   'P 1'
#
loop_
_entity.id
_entity.type
_entity.pdbx_description
1 polymer ?
#
loop_
_entity_poly.entity_id
_entity_poly.type
_entity_poly.pdbx_seq_one_letter_code
_entity_poly.pdbx_strand_id
1 'polypeptide(L)'
;MDFTEINSRGKRGELLGRIDKQNSRFRTAKTIIINVDLHASFVESESAKNALNQRVKFEQISVFERGRIVGLREAGLSYRAVAARVQRNSSTIMRVSKQWTDEGRTARKSESGPRNVTSAREDRRLVRMA
;
A
#
# COMPACT_ATOMS: atom_id res chain seq x y z
N MET A 1 55.58 52.16 -34.50
CA MET A 1 55.05 50.79 -34.47
C MET A 1 55.10 50.33 -33.01
N ASP A 2 54.04 50.61 -32.27
CA ASP A 2 53.95 50.28 -30.84
C ASP A 2 53.27 48.91 -30.68
N PHE A 3 53.95 47.99 -29.98
CA PHE A 3 53.71 46.54 -29.97
C PHE A 3 52.68 46.10 -28.91
N THR A 4 51.73 46.96 -28.54
CA THR A 4 50.85 46.74 -27.37
C THR A 4 49.36 46.53 -27.67
N GLU A 5 48.92 46.50 -28.93
CA GLU A 5 47.48 46.33 -29.26
C GLU A 5 47.05 44.97 -29.83
N ILE A 6 47.98 44.05 -30.12
CA ILE A 6 47.63 42.74 -30.71
C ILE A 6 47.28 41.68 -29.63
N ASN A 7 47.74 41.86 -28.39
CA ASN A 7 47.62 40.86 -27.32
C ASN A 7 46.29 40.91 -26.53
N SER A 8 45.40 41.87 -26.81
CA SER A 8 44.15 42.07 -26.07
C SER A 8 42.92 41.42 -26.73
N ARG A 9 42.92 41.23 -28.07
CA ARG A 9 41.82 40.60 -28.81
C ARG A 9 41.83 39.06 -28.72
N GLY A 10 42.99 38.43 -28.82
CA GLY A 10 43.12 36.96 -28.68
C GLY A 10 42.72 36.45 -27.30
N LYS A 11 43.11 37.16 -26.24
CA LYS A 11 42.71 36.83 -24.85
C LYS A 11 41.21 36.97 -24.61
N ARG A 12 40.53 37.93 -25.24
CA ARG A 12 39.07 38.08 -25.14
C ARG A 12 38.32 36.92 -25.80
N GLY A 13 38.75 36.46 -26.98
CA GLY A 13 38.15 35.30 -27.66
C GLY A 13 38.30 34.00 -26.87
N GLU A 14 39.48 33.76 -26.26
CA GLU A 14 39.68 32.60 -25.39
C GLU A 14 38.90 32.68 -24.08
N LEU A 15 38.81 33.87 -23.47
CA LEU A 15 38.04 34.05 -22.24
C LEU A 15 36.54 33.85 -22.48
N LEU A 16 36.01 34.35 -23.59
CA LEU A 16 34.62 34.10 -24.00
C LEU A 16 34.36 32.62 -24.27
N GLY A 17 35.26 31.92 -24.99
CA GLY A 17 35.13 30.48 -25.21
C GLY A 17 35.24 29.64 -23.92
N ARG A 18 36.04 30.08 -22.94
CA ARG A 18 36.09 29.45 -21.60
C ARG A 18 34.79 29.69 -20.81
N ILE A 19 34.23 30.90 -20.88
CA ILE A 19 32.95 31.26 -20.23
C ILE A 19 31.79 30.47 -20.85
N ASP A 20 31.74 30.33 -22.18
CA ASP A 20 30.69 29.57 -22.87
C ASP A 20 30.76 28.07 -22.57
N LYS A 21 31.97 27.51 -22.49
CA LYS A 21 32.18 26.11 -22.10
C LYS A 21 31.86 25.86 -20.63
N GLN A 22 32.20 26.81 -19.74
CA GLN A 22 31.80 26.77 -18.34
C GLN A 22 30.27 26.89 -18.21
N ASN A 23 29.63 27.86 -18.86
CA ASN A 23 28.17 28.03 -18.85
C ASN A 23 27.43 26.84 -19.48
N SER A 24 27.97 26.22 -20.54
CA SER A 24 27.44 24.98 -21.12
C SER A 24 27.51 23.80 -20.14
N ARG A 25 28.63 23.66 -19.42
CA ARG A 25 28.77 22.67 -18.33
C ARG A 25 27.82 22.95 -17.18
N PHE A 26 27.65 24.21 -16.76
CA PHE A 26 26.69 24.57 -15.70
C PHE A 26 25.24 24.39 -16.14
N ARG A 27 24.89 24.66 -17.40
CA ARG A 27 23.56 24.37 -17.95
C ARG A 27 23.30 22.87 -17.99
N THR A 28 24.24 22.08 -18.50
CA THR A 28 24.12 20.62 -18.58
C THR A 28 24.07 20.01 -17.19
N ALA A 29 24.94 20.42 -16.27
CA ALA A 29 24.93 19.97 -14.87
C ALA A 29 23.65 20.40 -14.15
N LYS A 30 23.16 21.64 -14.35
CA LYS A 30 21.88 22.10 -13.78
C LYS A 30 20.70 21.30 -14.32
N THR A 31 20.68 21.00 -15.61
CA THR A 31 19.66 20.13 -16.22
C THR A 31 19.75 18.70 -15.67
N ILE A 32 20.96 18.14 -15.50
CA ILE A 32 21.15 16.82 -14.90
C ILE A 32 20.69 16.80 -13.44
N ILE A 33 21.09 17.78 -12.64
CA ILE A 33 20.69 17.89 -11.22
C ILE A 33 19.17 18.00 -11.12
N ILE A 34 18.55 18.91 -11.89
CA ILE A 34 17.09 19.05 -11.93
C ILE A 34 16.43 17.73 -12.38
N ASN A 35 16.97 17.03 -13.38
CA ASN A 35 16.39 15.76 -13.85
C ASN A 35 16.56 14.62 -12.84
N VAL A 36 17.68 14.56 -12.11
CA VAL A 36 17.92 13.58 -11.04
C VAL A 36 16.99 13.86 -9.85
N ASP A 37 16.81 15.12 -9.47
CA ASP A 37 15.90 15.53 -8.39
C ASP A 37 14.42 15.32 -8.78
N LEU A 38 14.06 15.56 -10.04
CA LEU A 38 12.74 15.24 -10.60
C LEU A 38 12.49 13.73 -10.66
N HIS A 39 13.51 12.93 -10.97
CA HIS A 39 13.38 11.48 -10.98
C HIS A 39 13.29 10.92 -9.55
N ALA A 40 14.06 11.45 -8.60
CA ALA A 40 13.99 11.06 -7.19
C ALA A 40 12.61 11.37 -6.59
N SER A 41 12.09 12.58 -6.82
CA SER A 41 10.74 12.97 -6.38
C SER A 41 9.63 12.19 -7.11
N PHE A 42 9.80 11.84 -8.39
CA PHE A 42 8.87 10.97 -9.12
C PHE A 42 8.85 9.56 -8.53
N VAL A 43 10.01 8.96 -8.26
CA VAL A 43 10.14 7.62 -7.66
C VAL A 43 9.60 7.59 -6.22
N GLU A 44 9.83 8.63 -5.41
CA GLU A 44 9.22 8.75 -4.07
C GLU A 44 7.69 8.87 -4.16
N SER A 45 7.18 9.64 -5.13
CA SER A 45 5.74 9.75 -5.37
C SER A 45 5.12 8.42 -5.81
N GLU A 46 5.84 7.63 -6.62
CA GLU A 46 5.40 6.32 -7.10
C GLU A 46 5.46 5.26 -5.99
N SER A 47 6.49 5.31 -5.12
CA SER A 47 6.60 4.49 -3.92
C SER A 47 5.47 4.78 -2.92
N ALA A 48 5.14 6.06 -2.72
CA ALA A 48 4.02 6.49 -1.89
C ALA A 48 2.65 6.08 -2.48
N LYS A 49 2.47 6.20 -3.81
CA LYS A 49 1.27 5.72 -4.52
C LYS A 49 1.14 4.19 -4.43
N ASN A 50 2.25 3.45 -4.53
CA ASN A 50 2.27 1.99 -4.36
C ASN A 50 1.99 1.56 -2.92
N ALA A 51 2.41 2.34 -1.91
CA ALA A 51 2.05 2.10 -0.51
C ALA A 51 0.54 2.31 -0.26
N LEU A 52 -0.08 3.29 -0.92
CA LEU A 52 -1.52 3.54 -0.84
C LEU A 52 -2.38 2.55 -1.67
N ASN A 53 -1.77 1.85 -2.64
CA ASN A 53 -2.43 0.83 -3.47
C ASN A 53 -2.15 -0.61 -3.02
N GLN A 54 -1.62 -0.80 -1.81
CA GLN A 54 -1.65 -2.10 -1.14
C GLN A 54 -3.10 -2.36 -0.70
N ARG A 55 -3.93 -2.88 -1.61
CA ARG A 55 -5.18 -3.55 -1.23
C ARG A 55 -4.81 -4.56 -0.15
N VAL A 56 -5.22 -4.28 1.08
CA VAL A 56 -4.95 -5.13 2.24
C VAL A 56 -5.45 -6.52 1.89
N LYS A 57 -4.53 -7.44 1.56
CA LYS A 57 -4.87 -8.83 1.34
C LYS A 57 -5.47 -9.32 2.65
N PHE A 58 -6.75 -9.64 2.64
CA PHE A 58 -7.40 -10.30 3.76
C PHE A 58 -6.83 -11.72 3.83
N GLU A 59 -5.76 -11.89 4.58
CA GLU A 59 -5.28 -13.21 4.94
C GLU A 59 -6.39 -13.89 5.75
N GLN A 60 -7.04 -14.87 5.15
CA GLN A 60 -8.01 -15.70 5.83
C GLN A 60 -7.29 -16.41 6.98
N ILE A 61 -7.89 -16.36 8.16
CA ILE A 61 -7.41 -17.10 9.31
C ILE A 61 -7.66 -18.59 9.09
N SER A 62 -6.61 -19.40 9.20
CA SER A 62 -6.72 -20.85 9.14
C SER A 62 -7.55 -21.41 10.31
N VAL A 63 -8.11 -22.61 10.14
CA VAL A 63 -8.85 -23.27 11.23
C VAL A 63 -7.96 -23.49 12.46
N PHE A 64 -6.68 -23.80 12.25
CA PHE A 64 -5.70 -23.95 13.31
C PHE A 64 -5.46 -22.63 14.08
N GLU A 65 -5.26 -21.52 13.37
CA GLU A 65 -5.10 -20.20 14.02
C GLU A 65 -6.35 -19.81 14.81
N ARG A 66 -7.57 -20.12 14.31
CA ARG A 66 -8.82 -19.90 15.07
C ARG A 66 -8.81 -20.64 16.40
N GLY A 67 -8.49 -21.95 16.38
CA GLY A 67 -8.39 -22.76 17.61
C GLY A 67 -7.35 -22.21 18.58
N ARG A 68 -6.18 -21.79 18.06
CA ARG A 68 -5.12 -21.16 18.87
C ARG A 68 -5.57 -19.85 19.52
N ILE A 69 -6.31 -19.02 18.79
CA ILE A 69 -6.87 -17.76 19.32
C ILE A 69 -7.86 -18.05 20.44
N VAL A 70 -8.78 -18.98 20.24
CA VAL A 70 -9.79 -19.36 21.24
C VAL A 70 -9.11 -19.91 22.50
N GLY A 71 -8.21 -20.88 22.37
CA GLY A 71 -7.52 -21.47 23.52
C GLY A 71 -6.71 -20.45 24.34
N LEU A 72 -6.04 -19.50 23.68
CA LEU A 72 -5.33 -18.42 24.39
C LEU A 72 -6.30 -17.45 25.08
N ARG A 73 -7.49 -17.23 24.52
CA ARG A 73 -8.52 -16.39 25.13
C ARG A 73 -9.17 -17.07 26.34
N GLU A 74 -9.40 -18.37 26.26
CA GLU A 74 -9.87 -19.18 27.39
C GLU A 74 -8.84 -19.24 28.52
N ALA A 75 -7.54 -19.23 28.19
CA ALA A 75 -6.45 -19.10 29.16
C ALA A 75 -6.33 -17.69 29.80
N GLY A 76 -7.27 -16.77 29.52
CA GLY A 76 -7.35 -15.45 30.15
C GLY A 76 -6.41 -14.38 29.57
N LEU A 77 -5.74 -14.65 28.44
CA LEU A 77 -4.86 -13.65 27.84
C LEU A 77 -5.67 -12.48 27.25
N SER A 78 -5.12 -11.27 27.38
CA SER A 78 -5.70 -10.08 26.76
C SER A 78 -5.65 -10.15 25.23
N TYR A 79 -6.56 -9.46 24.54
CA TYR A 79 -6.58 -9.42 23.08
C TYR A 79 -5.24 -8.99 22.47
N ARG A 80 -4.56 -8.03 23.09
CA ARG A 80 -3.22 -7.57 22.69
C ARG A 80 -2.16 -8.67 22.87
N ALA A 81 -2.21 -9.41 23.97
CA ALA A 81 -1.26 -10.49 24.24
C ALA A 81 -1.45 -11.69 23.29
N VAL A 82 -2.68 -11.95 22.86
CA VAL A 82 -2.98 -12.96 21.82
C VAL A 82 -2.54 -12.47 20.45
N ALA A 83 -2.83 -11.21 20.10
CA ALA A 83 -2.41 -10.58 18.85
C ALA A 83 -0.89 -10.68 18.65
N ALA A 84 -0.11 -10.40 19.70
CA ALA A 84 1.35 -10.53 19.66
C ALA A 84 1.83 -11.97 19.42
N ARG A 85 1.15 -12.98 19.99
CA ARG A 85 1.52 -14.40 19.85
C ARG A 85 1.12 -15.01 18.51
N VAL A 86 -0.01 -14.58 17.96
CA VAL A 86 -0.54 -15.08 16.68
C VAL A 86 -0.10 -14.21 15.50
N GLN A 87 0.58 -13.09 15.78
CA GLN A 87 1.03 -12.11 14.77
C GLN A 87 -0.12 -11.58 13.91
N ARG A 88 -1.26 -11.32 14.55
CA ARG A 88 -2.48 -10.80 13.91
C ARG A 88 -2.94 -9.51 14.58
N ASN A 89 -3.70 -8.70 13.86
CA ASN A 89 -4.28 -7.48 14.42
C ASN A 89 -5.26 -7.82 15.56
N SER A 90 -5.24 -7.03 16.64
CA SER A 90 -6.16 -7.15 17.77
C SER A 90 -7.64 -7.08 17.34
N SER A 91 -7.98 -6.31 16.30
CA SER A 91 -9.33 -6.26 15.75
C SER A 91 -9.80 -7.61 15.20
N THR A 92 -8.89 -8.37 14.61
CA THR A 92 -9.15 -9.69 14.07
C THR A 92 -9.30 -10.72 15.19
N ILE A 93 -8.48 -10.64 16.24
CA ILE A 93 -8.63 -11.48 17.44
C ILE A 93 -9.99 -11.23 18.10
N MET A 94 -10.39 -9.96 18.25
CA MET A 94 -11.69 -9.60 18.81
C MET A 94 -12.84 -10.16 17.98
N ARG A 95 -12.78 -10.05 16.64
CA ARG A 95 -13.80 -10.60 15.74
C ARG A 95 -13.93 -12.12 15.87
N VAL A 96 -12.80 -12.85 15.84
CA VAL A 96 -12.80 -14.33 15.96
C VAL A 96 -13.32 -14.77 17.32
N SER A 97 -12.87 -14.12 18.40
CA SER A 97 -13.31 -14.46 19.76
C SER A 97 -14.81 -14.20 19.94
N LYS A 98 -15.30 -13.08 19.40
CA LYS A 98 -16.72 -12.73 19.42
C LYS A 98 -17.56 -13.72 18.61
N GLN A 99 -17.10 -14.05 17.40
CA GLN A 99 -17.75 -15.05 16.56
C GLN A 99 -17.85 -16.40 17.29
N TRP A 100 -16.79 -16.85 17.97
CA TRP A 100 -16.82 -18.07 18.78
C TRP A 100 -17.84 -17.99 19.92
N THR A 101 -17.85 -16.89 20.69
CA THR A 101 -18.82 -16.72 21.79
C THR A 101 -20.26 -16.60 21.29
N ASP A 102 -20.45 -16.01 20.11
CA ASP A 102 -21.77 -15.82 19.49
C ASP A 102 -22.25 -17.13 18.83
N GLU A 103 -21.36 -17.93 18.24
CA GLU A 103 -21.63 -19.28 17.73
C GLU A 103 -22.01 -20.24 18.86
N GLY A 104 -21.37 -20.17 20.03
CA GLY A 104 -21.84 -20.83 21.24
C GLY A 104 -23.21 -20.34 21.75
N ARG A 105 -23.69 -19.21 21.21
CA ARG A 105 -25.00 -18.57 21.50
C ARG A 105 -26.02 -18.78 20.38
N THR A 106 -25.72 -19.56 19.33
CA THR A 106 -26.56 -19.63 18.13
C THR A 106 -27.79 -20.53 18.29
N ALA A 107 -28.86 -19.94 18.82
CA ALA A 107 -30.09 -19.97 18.02
C ALA A 107 -29.80 -19.19 16.73
N ARG A 108 -29.78 -19.86 15.57
CA ARG A 108 -29.67 -19.14 14.29
C ARG A 108 -30.85 -18.18 14.19
N LYS A 109 -30.60 -16.89 13.96
CA LYS A 109 -31.65 -16.02 13.42
C LYS A 109 -31.97 -16.54 12.01
N SER A 110 -33.23 -16.88 11.76
CA SER A 110 -33.74 -17.60 10.58
C SER A 110 -33.40 -16.96 9.22
N GLU A 111 -32.83 -15.76 9.20
CA GLU A 111 -32.56 -14.97 8.00
C GLU A 111 -31.07 -14.82 7.66
N SER A 112 -30.19 -15.59 8.28
CA SER A 112 -28.72 -15.51 8.05
C SER A 112 -28.25 -16.22 6.77
N GLY A 113 -29.08 -16.22 5.72
CA GLY A 113 -28.76 -16.70 4.38
C GLY A 113 -29.01 -15.62 3.32
N PRO A 114 -28.47 -15.77 2.10
CA PRO A 114 -28.88 -14.94 0.97
C PRO A 114 -30.42 -14.91 0.88
N ARG A 115 -31.01 -13.74 0.58
CA ARG A 115 -32.47 -13.70 0.36
C ARG A 115 -32.80 -14.73 -0.70
N ASN A 116 -33.79 -15.58 -0.42
CA ASN A 116 -34.28 -16.52 -1.42
C ASN A 116 -34.64 -15.71 -2.66
N VAL A 117 -33.98 -16.05 -3.78
CA VAL A 117 -34.25 -15.44 -5.09
C VAL A 117 -35.66 -15.83 -5.54
N THR A 118 -36.13 -16.98 -5.08
CA THR A 118 -37.48 -17.48 -5.30
C THR A 118 -38.41 -17.09 -4.16
N SER A 119 -39.63 -16.72 -4.53
CA SER A 119 -40.74 -16.59 -3.60
C SER A 119 -41.22 -17.98 -3.14
N ALA A 120 -41.83 -18.07 -1.97
CA ALA A 120 -42.46 -19.31 -1.49
C ALA A 120 -43.53 -19.87 -2.45
N ARG A 121 -44.06 -19.04 -3.35
CA ARG A 121 -44.98 -19.47 -4.42
C ARG A 121 -44.24 -20.22 -5.52
N GLU A 122 -43.06 -19.76 -5.91
CA GLU A 122 -42.21 -20.41 -6.92
C GLU A 122 -41.67 -21.74 -6.41
N ASP A 123 -41.22 -21.79 -5.16
CA ASP A 123 -40.76 -23.04 -4.54
C ASP A 123 -41.86 -24.12 -4.56
N ARG A 124 -43.09 -23.74 -4.19
CA ARG A 124 -44.27 -24.64 -4.25
C ARG A 124 -44.65 -25.04 -5.66
N ARG A 125 -44.33 -24.23 -6.67
CA ARG A 125 -44.59 -24.55 -8.08
C ARG A 125 -43.55 -25.54 -8.59
N LEU A 126 -42.28 -25.34 -8.25
CA LEU A 126 -41.18 -26.23 -8.63
C LEU A 126 -41.36 -27.63 -8.02
N VAL A 127 -41.75 -27.73 -6.74
CA VAL A 127 -42.07 -29.03 -6.10
C VAL A 127 -43.24 -29.74 -6.77
N ARG A 128 -44.22 -29.00 -7.29
CA ARG A 128 -45.37 -29.57 -8.01
C ARG A 128 -45.06 -29.95 -9.46
N MET A 129 -43.95 -29.51 -10.00
CA MET A 129 -43.50 -29.81 -11.37
C MET A 129 -42.52 -31.00 -11.42
N ALA A 130 -42.06 -31.49 -10.26
CA ALA A 130 -41.25 -32.69 -10.11
C ALA A 130 -42.14 -33.91 -9.84
#